data_AF-A0A961NHB9-F1
#
_entry.id   AF-A0A961NHB9-F1
#
_cell.length_a   1.000
_cell.length_b   1.000
_cell.length_c   1.000
_cell.angle_alpha   90.00
_cell.angle_beta   90.00
_cell.angle_gamma   90.00
#
_symmetry.space_group_name_H-M   'P 1'
#
loop_
_entity.id
_entity.type
_entity.pdbx_description
1 polymer ?
#
loop_
_entity_poly.entity_id
_entity_poly.type
_entity_poly.pdbx_seq_one_letter_code
_entity_poly.pdbx_strand_id
1 'polypeptide(L)'
;MSTSKPDSETEANEDPTTAGESAPKKKAKKKAGSRGGKGQKNADKTLVIVESPAKAKTINKYLGKGYIIEASMGHIIDLPKSRLAVDTEHNFQPEYITVRGRAKILNRLKKLAKSTRKVLLAADPDREGEAISWHLANQLKKLNSDVKRIEFNEITKTALERAIHEPREINQDLVNAQQARRILDRLVGYNISPLLWKKVKRG
;
A
#
# COMPACT_ATOMS: atom_id res chain seq x y z
N MET A 1 -40.29 63.02 -1.88
CA MET A 1 -40.49 62.12 -0.74
C MET A 1 -39.13 62.00 -0.05
N SER A 2 -38.79 62.91 0.86
CA SER A 2 -39.23 62.89 2.28
C SER A 2 -38.49 61.77 3.00
N THR A 3 -37.35 62.06 3.65
CA THR A 3 -37.22 62.43 5.09
C THR A 3 -37.58 61.24 6.01
N SER A 4 -36.83 60.92 7.06
CA SER A 4 -36.10 61.81 7.98
C SER A 4 -34.81 61.18 8.53
N LYS A 5 -34.03 62.01 9.27
CA LYS A 5 -32.75 61.71 9.91
C LYS A 5 -32.96 61.33 11.42
N PRO A 6 -31.99 61.37 12.36
CA PRO A 6 -31.81 60.31 13.36
C PRO A 6 -32.01 60.83 14.80
N ASP A 7 -31.16 60.39 15.75
CA ASP A 7 -31.08 60.80 17.16
C ASP A 7 -32.28 60.27 18.00
N SER A 8 -32.20 59.95 19.28
CA SER A 8 -31.11 59.85 20.26
C SER A 8 -31.40 58.64 21.21
N GLU A 9 -30.82 58.37 22.40
CA GLU A 9 -29.89 59.08 23.31
C GLU A 9 -29.11 58.04 24.18
N THR A 10 -28.79 58.41 25.41
CA THR A 10 -28.17 57.72 26.56
C THR A 10 -29.13 56.89 27.43
N GLU A 11 -28.61 55.88 28.15
CA GLU A 11 -28.50 55.96 29.62
C GLU A 11 -27.53 54.91 30.19
N ALA A 12 -27.03 55.18 31.41
CA ALA A 12 -26.00 54.39 32.10
C ALA A 12 -26.47 54.03 33.52
N ASN A 13 -25.70 53.15 34.17
CA ASN A 13 -25.85 52.71 35.57
C ASN A 13 -27.08 51.78 35.81
N GLU A 14 -27.11 50.89 36.81
CA GLU A 14 -26.24 50.73 37.98
C GLU A 14 -26.22 49.25 38.44
N ASP A 15 -25.09 48.76 38.98
CA ASP A 15 -25.06 47.51 39.78
C ASP A 15 -25.74 47.78 41.14
N PRO A 16 -26.41 46.77 41.76
CA PRO A 16 -25.74 46.19 42.93
C PRO A 16 -25.98 44.69 43.18
N THR A 17 -24.86 43.99 43.38
CA THR A 17 -24.58 43.08 44.51
C THR A 17 -25.68 42.15 45.04
N THR A 18 -25.49 40.84 44.90
CA THR A 18 -25.61 39.91 46.04
C THR A 18 -24.80 38.64 45.84
N ALA A 19 -24.07 38.22 46.88
CA ALA A 19 -23.16 37.07 46.82
C ALA A 19 -23.89 35.75 47.10
N GLY A 20 -23.50 34.68 46.38
CA GLY A 20 -23.94 33.30 46.61
C GLY A 20 -22.80 32.33 46.34
N GLU A 21 -22.11 31.89 47.39
CA GLU A 21 -20.87 31.13 47.31
C GLU A 21 -21.12 29.62 47.14
N SER A 22 -20.45 28.96 46.18
CA SER A 22 -20.10 27.53 46.29
C SER A 22 -19.02 27.06 45.29
N ALA A 23 -17.78 26.99 45.80
CA ALA A 23 -16.66 26.09 45.51
C ALA A 23 -16.34 25.55 44.07
N PRO A 24 -15.04 25.46 43.69
CA PRO A 24 -14.63 25.26 42.29
C PRO A 24 -14.52 23.80 41.84
N LYS A 25 -15.12 23.46 40.68
CA LYS A 25 -14.84 22.19 39.99
C LYS A 25 -13.46 22.21 39.31
N LYS A 26 -12.52 21.55 40.00
CA LYS A 26 -11.14 21.17 39.63
C LYS A 26 -10.75 21.34 38.16
N LYS A 27 -9.69 22.12 37.93
CA LYS A 27 -8.93 22.22 36.67
C LYS A 27 -8.50 20.82 36.16
N ALA A 28 -9.19 20.30 35.16
CA ALA A 28 -8.66 19.22 34.33
C ALA A 28 -7.49 19.78 33.50
N LYS A 29 -6.24 19.58 33.98
CA LYS A 29 -5.04 19.87 33.19
C LYS A 29 -5.11 19.07 31.89
N LYS A 30 -5.49 19.73 30.78
CA LYS A 30 -5.20 19.23 29.43
C LYS A 30 -3.68 19.14 29.32
N LYS A 31 -3.10 17.97 29.63
CA LYS A 31 -1.74 17.65 29.21
C LYS A 31 -1.71 17.85 27.70
N ALA A 32 -0.93 18.81 27.24
CA ALA A 32 -0.63 18.97 25.83
C ALA A 32 0.02 17.66 25.37
N GLY A 33 -0.79 16.79 24.76
CA GLY A 33 -0.33 15.52 24.23
C GLY A 33 0.64 15.83 23.11
N SER A 34 1.94 15.71 23.40
CA SER A 34 3.01 15.89 22.43
C SER A 34 2.69 15.09 21.18
N ARG A 35 2.29 15.79 20.10
CA ARG A 35 2.26 15.25 18.74
C ARG A 35 3.70 15.17 18.21
N GLY A 36 4.58 14.53 18.98
CA GLY A 36 5.96 14.27 18.60
C GLY A 36 5.97 13.44 17.33
N GLY A 37 6.47 14.04 16.24
CA GLY A 37 6.44 13.46 14.91
C GLY A 37 7.17 12.13 14.85
N LYS A 38 6.44 11.02 14.68
CA LYS A 38 7.01 9.71 14.31
C LYS A 38 7.42 9.67 12.83
N GLY A 39 8.08 10.72 12.34
CA GLY A 39 8.38 10.93 10.92
C GLY A 39 9.65 10.24 10.43
N GLN A 40 10.59 9.90 11.32
CA GLN A 40 12.00 9.82 10.94
C GLN A 40 12.79 8.65 11.58
N LYS A 41 12.13 7.53 11.94
CA LYS A 41 12.80 6.35 12.55
C LYS A 41 13.30 5.28 11.57
N ASN A 42 13.04 5.43 10.28
CA ASN A 42 13.31 4.42 9.26
C ASN A 42 14.18 4.91 8.09
N ALA A 43 14.60 6.18 8.10
CA ALA A 43 15.21 6.84 6.93
C ALA A 43 16.43 6.08 6.38
N ASP A 44 17.27 5.51 7.25
CA ASP A 44 18.48 4.78 6.86
C ASP A 44 18.23 3.32 6.46
N LYS A 45 17.05 2.80 6.82
CA LYS A 45 16.69 1.38 6.71
C LYS A 45 16.26 1.01 5.30
N THR A 46 16.43 -0.27 4.98
CA THR A 46 15.96 -0.88 3.74
C THR A 46 14.67 -1.68 3.99
N LEU A 47 13.62 -1.42 3.22
CA LEU A 47 12.40 -2.23 3.20
C LEU A 47 12.63 -3.45 2.31
N VAL A 48 12.44 -4.66 2.84
CA VAL A 48 12.44 -5.92 2.07
C VAL A 48 11.01 -6.44 2.01
N ILE A 49 10.46 -6.58 0.81
CA ILE A 49 9.10 -7.08 0.60
C ILE A 49 9.20 -8.49 0.01
N VAL A 50 8.75 -9.47 0.79
CA VAL A 50 8.59 -10.86 0.34
C VAL A 50 7.12 -11.15 0.05
N GLU A 51 6.85 -12.29 -0.58
CA GLU A 51 5.49 -12.70 -0.84
C GLU A 51 4.75 -13.27 0.40
N SER A 52 5.41 -14.17 1.15
CA SER A 52 4.76 -14.96 2.20
C SER A 52 5.26 -14.63 3.62
N PRO A 53 4.41 -14.73 4.66
CA PRO A 53 4.82 -14.50 6.06
C PRO A 53 5.87 -15.48 6.56
N ALA A 54 5.91 -16.69 6.02
CA ALA A 54 6.92 -17.69 6.37
C ALA A 54 8.31 -17.23 5.92
N LYS A 55 8.45 -16.80 4.65
CA LYS A 55 9.67 -16.14 4.15
C LYS A 55 10.01 -14.94 5.03
N ALA A 56 9.06 -14.06 5.34
CA ALA A 56 9.31 -12.86 6.15
C ALA A 56 9.92 -13.19 7.52
N LYS A 57 9.37 -14.18 8.24
CA LYS A 57 9.88 -14.63 9.53
C LYS A 57 11.30 -15.18 9.44
N THR A 58 11.61 -15.97 8.41
CA THR A 58 12.95 -16.56 8.23
C THR A 58 13.98 -15.50 7.83
N ILE A 59 13.67 -14.63 6.86
CA ILE A 59 14.53 -13.53 6.44
C ILE A 59 14.85 -12.58 7.61
N ASN A 60 13.87 -12.28 8.46
CA ASN A 60 14.06 -11.44 9.66
C ASN A 60 14.95 -12.10 10.75
N LYS A 61 15.28 -13.41 10.66
CA LYS A 61 16.30 -14.03 11.52
C LYS A 61 17.72 -13.78 11.02
N TYR A 62 17.90 -13.70 9.70
CA TYR A 62 19.21 -13.49 9.07
C TYR A 62 19.54 -12.01 8.90
N LEU A 63 18.54 -11.18 8.56
CA LEU A 63 18.70 -9.74 8.37
C LEU A 63 18.47 -8.98 9.69
N GLY A 64 19.46 -8.17 10.08
CA GLY A 64 19.44 -7.41 11.34
C GLY A 64 18.61 -6.12 11.30
N LYS A 65 18.75 -5.33 12.37
CA LYS A 65 17.94 -4.12 12.68
C LYS A 65 17.90 -3.02 11.60
N GLY A 66 18.82 -3.06 10.63
CA GLY A 66 18.87 -2.16 9.46
C GLY A 66 17.83 -2.45 8.38
N TYR A 67 17.14 -3.58 8.47
CA TYR A 67 16.09 -3.98 7.52
C TYR A 67 14.70 -3.91 8.17
N ILE A 68 13.68 -3.70 7.34
CA ILE A 68 12.27 -3.86 7.68
C ILE A 68 11.73 -4.92 6.73
N ILE A 69 11.26 -6.06 7.24
CA ILE A 69 10.77 -7.16 6.42
C ILE A 69 9.24 -7.17 6.48
N GLU A 70 8.58 -7.14 5.32
CA GLU A 70 7.12 -7.18 5.19
C GLU A 70 6.70 -8.24 4.16
N ALA A 71 5.48 -8.79 4.32
CA ALA A 71 4.90 -9.74 3.38
C ALA A 71 3.77 -9.10 2.57
N SER A 72 3.75 -9.30 1.24
CA SER A 72 2.63 -8.89 0.38
C SER A 72 1.37 -9.73 0.59
N MET A 73 1.53 -10.96 1.13
CA MET A 73 0.50 -11.99 1.25
C MET A 73 0.03 -12.48 -0.13
N GLY A 74 0.97 -12.81 -1.01
CA GLY A 74 0.71 -13.17 -2.41
C GLY A 74 0.41 -11.94 -3.27
N HIS A 75 -0.45 -12.13 -4.27
CA HIS A 75 -0.85 -11.09 -5.22
C HIS A 75 -1.71 -10.02 -4.52
N ILE A 76 -1.24 -8.76 -4.57
CA ILE A 76 -1.98 -7.58 -4.12
C ILE A 76 -2.79 -6.95 -5.27
N ILE A 77 -2.33 -7.16 -6.51
CA ILE A 77 -2.86 -6.59 -7.74
C ILE A 77 -3.13 -7.74 -8.70
N ASP A 78 -4.30 -7.77 -9.32
CA ASP A 78 -4.73 -8.81 -10.28
C ASP A 78 -5.83 -8.22 -11.19
N LEU A 79 -6.21 -8.96 -12.22
CA LEU A 79 -7.35 -8.65 -13.06
C LEU A 79 -8.68 -8.74 -12.26
N PRO A 80 -9.65 -7.84 -12.48
CA PRO A 80 -11.02 -7.97 -11.98
C PRO A 80 -11.60 -9.39 -12.15
N LYS A 81 -12.29 -9.90 -11.12
CA LYS A 81 -12.89 -11.25 -11.16
C LYS A 81 -14.18 -11.33 -11.97
N SER A 82 -14.90 -10.22 -12.14
CA SER A 82 -16.27 -10.18 -12.67
C SER A 82 -16.39 -9.84 -14.16
N ARG A 83 -15.29 -9.41 -14.82
CA ARG A 83 -15.28 -9.00 -16.24
C ARG A 83 -13.94 -9.34 -16.88
N LEU A 84 -13.90 -9.41 -18.21
CA LEU A 84 -12.72 -9.80 -18.98
C LEU A 84 -11.47 -9.01 -18.58
N ALA A 85 -11.58 -7.67 -18.54
CA ALA A 85 -10.51 -6.75 -18.13
C ALA A 85 -9.19 -6.92 -18.93
N VAL A 86 -9.33 -7.34 -20.18
CA VAL A 86 -8.29 -7.34 -21.22
C VAL A 86 -8.92 -6.64 -22.40
N ASP A 87 -8.28 -5.60 -22.91
CA ASP A 87 -8.73 -4.86 -24.09
C ASP A 87 -8.17 -5.51 -25.36
N THR A 88 -9.03 -6.23 -26.09
CA THR A 88 -8.64 -6.95 -27.32
C THR A 88 -8.32 -6.04 -28.50
N GLU A 89 -8.84 -4.81 -28.50
CA GLU A 89 -8.67 -3.86 -29.61
C GLU A 89 -7.37 -3.06 -29.44
N HIS A 90 -6.96 -2.78 -28.19
CA HIS A 90 -5.78 -1.98 -27.87
C HIS A 90 -4.61 -2.84 -27.35
N ASN A 91 -4.10 -3.76 -28.17
CA ASN A 91 -2.92 -4.59 -27.88
C ASN A 91 -3.02 -5.45 -26.60
N PHE A 92 -4.18 -6.05 -26.33
CA PHE A 92 -4.42 -6.92 -25.17
C PHE A 92 -4.15 -6.26 -23.81
N GLN A 93 -4.33 -4.93 -23.70
CA GLN A 93 -4.01 -4.18 -22.50
C GLN A 93 -4.81 -4.69 -21.28
N PRO A 94 -4.13 -5.17 -20.22
CA PRO A 94 -4.79 -5.68 -19.02
C PRO A 94 -5.14 -4.55 -18.04
N GLU A 95 -6.38 -4.49 -17.57
CA GLU A 95 -6.78 -3.59 -16.49
C GLU A 95 -6.57 -4.26 -15.13
N TYR A 96 -5.63 -3.73 -14.36
CA TYR A 96 -5.28 -4.25 -13.03
C TYR A 96 -5.95 -3.47 -11.90
N ILE A 97 -6.55 -4.20 -10.95
CA ILE A 97 -7.13 -3.63 -9.73
C ILE A 97 -6.42 -4.16 -8.47
N THR A 98 -6.52 -3.42 -7.37
CA THR A 98 -6.10 -3.95 -6.07
C THR A 98 -7.11 -5.00 -5.59
N VAL A 99 -6.63 -6.20 -5.25
CA VAL A 99 -7.45 -7.33 -4.80
C VAL A 99 -8.24 -6.94 -3.54
N ARG A 100 -9.55 -7.27 -3.51
CA ARG A 100 -10.46 -6.95 -2.40
C ARG A 100 -9.87 -7.45 -1.07
N GLY A 101 -9.79 -6.56 -0.08
CA GLY A 101 -9.18 -6.83 1.23
C GLY A 101 -7.67 -6.58 1.33
N ARG A 102 -6.92 -6.52 0.21
CA ARG A 102 -5.46 -6.26 0.23
C ARG A 102 -5.07 -4.78 0.34
N ALA A 103 -6.02 -3.85 0.20
CA ALA A 103 -5.76 -2.40 0.26
C ALA A 103 -5.05 -1.93 1.55
N LYS A 104 -5.35 -2.53 2.72
CA LYS A 104 -4.67 -2.21 3.98
C LYS A 104 -3.17 -2.57 3.94
N ILE A 105 -2.82 -3.67 3.27
CA ILE A 105 -1.42 -4.12 3.10
C ILE A 105 -0.71 -3.17 2.12
N LEU A 106 -1.31 -2.88 0.96
CA LEU A 106 -0.73 -1.95 -0.01
C LEU A 106 -0.44 -0.57 0.61
N ASN A 107 -1.36 -0.05 1.42
CA ASN A 107 -1.18 1.24 2.09
C ASN A 107 -0.07 1.19 3.17
N ARG A 108 0.11 0.06 3.86
CA ARG A 108 1.24 -0.16 4.78
C ARG A 108 2.58 -0.17 4.02
N LEU A 109 2.67 -0.92 2.91
CA LEU A 109 3.87 -0.99 2.07
C LEU A 109 4.22 0.40 1.50
N LYS A 110 3.24 1.12 0.95
CA LYS A 110 3.40 2.51 0.46
C LYS A 110 3.93 3.46 1.55
N LYS A 111 3.39 3.38 2.77
CA LYS A 111 3.85 4.18 3.91
C LYS A 111 5.30 3.86 4.30
N LEU A 112 5.67 2.57 4.31
CA LEU A 112 7.02 2.14 4.66
C LEU A 112 8.04 2.54 3.59
N ALA A 113 7.74 2.33 2.31
CA ALA A 113 8.58 2.71 1.18
C ALA A 113 8.92 4.21 1.18
N LYS A 114 7.93 5.08 1.44
CA LYS A 114 8.15 6.54 1.62
C LYS A 114 9.05 6.89 2.82
N SER A 115 9.16 6.01 3.81
CA SER A 115 9.90 6.24 5.07
C SER A 115 11.28 5.58 5.13
N THR A 116 11.67 4.82 4.11
CA THR A 116 12.89 4.01 4.05
C THR A 116 13.80 4.48 2.94
N ARG A 117 15.11 4.21 3.05
CA ARG A 117 16.11 4.60 2.05
C ARG A 117 15.86 3.92 0.71
N LYS A 118 15.70 2.59 0.76
CA LYS A 118 15.63 1.69 -0.39
C LYS A 118 14.54 0.65 -0.18
N VAL A 119 13.96 0.17 -1.28
CA VAL A 119 13.04 -0.97 -1.30
C VAL A 119 13.66 -2.11 -2.12
N LEU A 120 13.72 -3.31 -1.53
CA LEU A 120 14.11 -4.55 -2.17
C LEU A 120 12.90 -5.47 -2.29
N LEU A 121 12.65 -5.97 -3.50
CA LEU A 121 11.60 -6.92 -3.81
C LEU A 121 12.19 -8.32 -3.86
N ALA A 122 11.70 -9.19 -2.98
CA ALA A 122 12.22 -10.52 -2.68
C ALA A 122 11.10 -11.58 -2.82
N ALA A 123 10.41 -11.55 -3.96
CA ALA A 123 9.54 -12.63 -4.38
C ALA A 123 10.36 -13.84 -4.86
N ASP A 124 9.73 -14.98 -5.17
CA ASP A 124 10.48 -16.16 -5.63
C ASP A 124 11.09 -15.93 -7.02
N PRO A 125 12.21 -16.59 -7.38
CA PRO A 125 12.96 -16.35 -8.62
C PRO A 125 12.30 -17.04 -9.84
N ASP A 126 11.02 -16.73 -10.05
CA ASP A 126 10.24 -17.20 -11.19
C ASP A 126 9.42 -16.06 -11.84
N ARG A 127 8.71 -16.36 -12.92
CA ARG A 127 7.88 -15.39 -13.65
C ARG A 127 6.71 -14.83 -12.83
N GLU A 128 6.22 -15.56 -11.84
CA GLU A 128 5.11 -15.13 -10.99
C GLU A 128 5.61 -14.14 -9.94
N GLY A 129 6.72 -14.47 -9.26
CA GLY A 129 7.43 -13.56 -8.37
C GLY A 129 7.92 -12.29 -9.08
N GLU A 130 8.32 -12.39 -10.35
CA GLU A 130 8.67 -11.21 -11.14
C GLU A 130 7.44 -10.32 -11.44
N ALA A 131 6.30 -10.90 -11.82
CA ALA A 131 5.05 -10.15 -12.02
C ALA A 131 4.53 -9.51 -10.71
N ILE A 132 4.60 -10.22 -9.57
CA ILE A 132 4.30 -9.66 -8.24
C ILE A 132 5.23 -8.47 -7.94
N SER A 133 6.52 -8.61 -8.22
CA SER A 133 7.51 -7.56 -8.04
C SER A 133 7.23 -6.34 -8.93
N TRP A 134 6.86 -6.56 -10.20
CA TRP A 134 6.49 -5.51 -11.15
C TRP A 134 5.27 -4.72 -10.69
N HIS A 135 4.21 -5.42 -10.26
CA HIS A 135 3.02 -4.82 -9.69
C HIS A 135 3.32 -3.96 -8.45
N LEU A 136 4.17 -4.45 -7.55
CA LEU A 136 4.62 -3.68 -6.38
C LEU A 136 5.47 -2.48 -6.78
N ALA A 137 6.45 -2.64 -7.67
CA ALA A 137 7.31 -1.55 -8.13
C ALA A 137 6.50 -0.41 -8.78
N ASN A 138 5.51 -0.72 -9.62
CA ASN A 138 4.65 0.30 -10.24
C ASN A 138 3.83 1.11 -9.21
N GLN A 139 3.56 0.55 -8.04
CA GLN A 139 2.89 1.25 -6.93
C GLN A 139 3.86 1.97 -5.98
N LEU A 140 5.12 1.56 -5.91
CA LEU A 140 6.11 2.03 -4.94
C LEU A 140 7.16 2.99 -5.54
N LYS A 141 7.52 2.85 -6.83
CA LYS A 141 8.45 3.76 -7.55
C LYS A 141 7.97 5.23 -7.55
N LYS A 142 6.67 5.46 -7.39
CA LYS A 142 6.06 6.80 -7.21
C LYS A 142 6.30 7.43 -5.82
N LEU A 143 6.85 6.68 -4.87
CA LEU A 143 7.03 7.07 -3.47
C LEU A 143 8.48 6.93 -2.97
N ASN A 144 9.26 6.05 -3.61
CA ASN A 144 10.69 5.87 -3.43
C ASN A 144 11.29 5.48 -4.78
N SER A 145 12.31 6.18 -5.27
CA SER A 145 12.92 5.92 -6.58
C SER A 145 13.85 4.69 -6.60
N ASP A 146 14.44 4.30 -5.47
CA ASP A 146 15.32 3.13 -5.34
C ASP A 146 14.52 1.88 -4.95
N VAL A 147 13.72 1.39 -5.91
CA VAL A 147 13.06 0.07 -5.84
C VAL A 147 13.81 -0.90 -6.74
N LYS A 148 14.43 -1.91 -6.15
CA LYS A 148 15.19 -2.96 -6.84
C LYS A 148 14.65 -4.36 -6.56
N ARG A 149 15.02 -5.31 -7.40
CA ARG A 149 14.72 -6.74 -7.30
C ARG A 149 15.95 -7.48 -6.77
N ILE A 150 15.75 -8.40 -5.83
CA ILE A 150 16.78 -9.32 -5.32
C ILE A 150 16.28 -10.76 -5.48
N GLU A 151 17.19 -11.70 -5.72
CA GLU A 151 16.87 -13.09 -5.99
C GLU A 151 17.81 -14.03 -5.23
N PHE A 152 17.25 -15.13 -4.74
CA PHE A 152 17.97 -16.21 -4.08
C PHE A 152 17.16 -17.50 -4.30
N ASN A 153 17.84 -18.59 -4.63
CA ASN A 153 17.22 -19.90 -4.83
C ASN A 153 17.00 -20.65 -3.50
N GLU A 154 17.65 -20.20 -2.43
CA GLU A 154 17.59 -20.77 -1.09
C GLU A 154 17.53 -19.66 -0.02
N ILE A 155 16.89 -19.94 1.11
CA ILE A 155 16.75 -18.99 2.21
C ILE A 155 17.88 -19.21 3.23
N THR A 156 19.12 -19.03 2.78
CA THR A 156 20.33 -19.09 3.63
C THR A 156 20.88 -17.69 3.87
N LYS A 157 21.63 -17.51 4.96
CA LYS A 157 22.22 -16.20 5.29
C LYS A 157 23.13 -15.69 4.15
N THR A 158 23.98 -16.57 3.62
CA THR A 158 24.91 -16.29 2.52
C THR A 158 24.21 -15.92 1.22
N ALA A 159 23.17 -16.66 0.81
CA ALA A 159 22.40 -16.33 -0.38
C ALA A 159 21.68 -14.98 -0.26
N LEU A 160 21.12 -14.68 0.93
CA LEU A 160 20.49 -13.39 1.20
C LEU A 160 21.48 -12.21 1.18
N GLU A 161 22.64 -12.37 1.82
CA GLU A 161 23.68 -11.33 1.83
C GLU A 161 24.14 -11.03 0.39
N ARG A 162 24.43 -12.07 -0.41
CA ARG A 162 24.75 -11.94 -1.84
C ARG A 162 23.64 -11.20 -2.61
N ALA A 163 22.39 -11.64 -2.46
CA ALA A 163 21.24 -11.06 -3.16
C ALA A 163 21.03 -9.57 -2.84
N ILE A 164 21.38 -9.13 -1.63
CA ILE A 164 21.32 -7.71 -1.22
C ILE A 164 22.46 -6.88 -1.84
N HIS A 165 23.62 -7.49 -2.06
CA HIS A 165 24.78 -6.86 -2.72
C HIS A 165 24.68 -6.85 -4.26
N GLU A 166 23.94 -7.77 -4.86
CA GLU A 166 23.71 -7.88 -6.31
C GLU A 166 22.24 -7.54 -6.73
N PRO A 167 21.67 -6.36 -6.37
CA PRO A 167 20.29 -6.02 -6.69
C PRO A 167 20.11 -5.59 -8.16
N ARG A 168 19.15 -6.20 -8.87
CA ARG A 168 18.84 -5.92 -10.28
C ARG A 168 17.59 -5.06 -10.48
N GLU A 169 17.39 -4.57 -11.70
CA GLU A 169 16.08 -4.09 -12.15
C GLU A 169 15.14 -5.25 -12.48
N ILE A 170 13.86 -4.95 -12.66
CA ILE A 170 12.83 -5.94 -13.00
C ILE A 170 12.97 -6.39 -14.46
N ASN A 171 13.06 -7.70 -14.66
CA ASN A 171 13.14 -8.34 -15.96
C ASN A 171 11.76 -8.27 -16.63
N GLN A 172 11.64 -7.43 -17.67
CA GLN A 172 10.36 -7.24 -18.36
C GLN A 172 9.95 -8.48 -19.17
N ASP A 173 10.88 -9.31 -19.63
CA ASP A 173 10.53 -10.51 -20.43
C ASP A 173 9.81 -11.56 -19.58
N LEU A 174 10.26 -11.77 -18.33
CA LEU A 174 9.58 -12.63 -17.36
C LEU A 174 8.19 -12.08 -16.98
N VAL A 175 8.06 -10.75 -16.83
CA VAL A 175 6.76 -10.09 -16.60
C VAL A 175 5.84 -10.32 -17.80
N ASN A 176 6.30 -9.99 -19.01
CA ASN A 176 5.56 -10.14 -20.26
C ASN A 176 5.12 -11.59 -20.47
N ALA A 177 5.99 -12.58 -20.20
CA ALA A 177 5.66 -14.00 -20.29
C ALA A 177 4.53 -14.41 -19.31
N GLN A 178 4.53 -13.89 -18.07
CA GLN A 178 3.46 -14.15 -17.12
C GLN A 178 2.17 -13.38 -17.46
N GLN A 179 2.28 -12.15 -17.97
CA GLN A 179 1.13 -11.37 -18.44
C GLN A 179 0.46 -12.05 -19.65
N ALA A 180 1.23 -12.49 -20.64
CA ALA A 180 0.73 -13.22 -21.80
C ALA A 180 -0.02 -14.49 -21.39
N ARG A 181 0.54 -15.28 -20.46
CA ARG A 181 -0.18 -16.43 -19.86
C ARG A 181 -1.48 -15.99 -19.19
N ARG A 182 -1.43 -14.96 -18.34
CA ARG A 182 -2.60 -14.50 -17.57
C ARG A 182 -3.72 -13.99 -18.48
N ILE A 183 -3.37 -13.35 -19.59
CA ILE A 183 -4.28 -12.90 -20.65
C ILE A 183 -4.86 -14.08 -21.42
N LEU A 184 -4.04 -15.06 -21.82
CA LEU A 184 -4.50 -16.29 -22.48
C LEU A 184 -5.50 -17.05 -21.60
N ASP A 185 -5.13 -17.35 -20.35
CA ASP A 185 -6.00 -18.02 -19.37
C ASP A 185 -7.33 -17.26 -19.19
N ARG A 186 -7.29 -15.93 -19.24
CA ARG A 186 -8.46 -15.05 -19.11
C ARG A 186 -9.37 -15.08 -20.34
N LEU A 187 -8.83 -14.97 -21.55
CA LEU A 187 -9.60 -15.02 -22.81
C LEU A 187 -10.25 -16.40 -22.99
N VAL A 188 -9.46 -17.46 -22.83
CA VAL A 188 -9.93 -18.86 -22.90
C VAL A 188 -11.02 -19.11 -21.85
N GLY A 189 -10.76 -18.74 -20.60
CA GLY A 189 -11.72 -18.93 -19.50
C GLY A 189 -13.04 -18.19 -19.72
N TYR A 190 -13.00 -16.93 -20.19
CA TYR A 190 -14.21 -16.12 -20.37
C TYR A 190 -15.05 -16.57 -21.58
N ASN A 191 -14.39 -16.94 -22.69
CA ASN A 191 -15.10 -17.28 -23.93
C ASN A 191 -15.59 -18.74 -23.96
N ILE A 192 -14.83 -19.69 -23.39
CA ILE A 192 -15.15 -21.11 -23.48
C ILE A 192 -16.07 -21.58 -22.32
N SER A 193 -15.97 -21.03 -21.11
CA SER A 193 -16.79 -21.49 -19.97
C SER A 193 -18.30 -21.42 -20.21
N PRO A 194 -18.87 -20.35 -20.81
CA PRO A 194 -20.31 -20.30 -21.10
C PRO A 194 -20.76 -21.35 -22.12
N LEU A 195 -19.90 -21.72 -23.08
CA LEU A 195 -20.18 -22.77 -24.05
C LEU A 195 -20.16 -24.16 -23.39
N LEU A 196 -19.19 -24.42 -22.53
CA LEU A 196 -19.09 -25.67 -21.76
C LEU A 196 -20.30 -25.84 -20.84
N TRP A 197 -20.72 -24.81 -20.10
CA TRP A 197 -21.93 -24.90 -19.27
C TRP A 197 -23.19 -25.20 -20.08
N LYS A 198 -23.38 -24.56 -21.24
CA LYS A 198 -24.53 -24.81 -22.14
C LYS A 198 -24.54 -26.21 -22.75
N LYS A 199 -23.38 -26.85 -22.94
CA LYS A 199 -23.26 -28.13 -23.67
C LYS A 199 -23.03 -29.36 -22.79
N VAL A 200 -22.34 -29.21 -21.66
CA VAL A 200 -21.93 -30.32 -20.78
C VAL A 200 -22.85 -30.43 -19.55
N LYS A 201 -23.34 -29.31 -19.00
CA LYS A 201 -24.12 -29.32 -17.76
C LYS A 201 -25.64 -29.35 -18.03
N ARG A 202 -26.13 -30.53 -18.44
CA ARG A 202 -27.54 -30.92 -18.24
C ARG A 202 -27.70 -31.44 -16.81
N GLY A 203 -28.04 -30.53 -15.88
CA GLY A 203 -28.21 -30.80 -14.44
C GLY A 203 -27.39 -29.85 -13.58
#